data_AF-A0A950AIH5-F1
#
_entry.id   AF-A0A950AIH5-F1
#
_cell.length_a   1.000
_cell.length_b   1.000
_cell.length_c   1.000
_cell.angle_alpha   90.00
_cell.angle_beta   90.00
_cell.angle_gamma   90.00
#
_symmetry.space_group_name_H-M   'P 1'
#
loop_
_entity.id
_entity.type
_entity.pdbx_description
1 polymer ?
#
loop_
_entity_poly.entity_id
_entity_poly.type
_entity_poly.pdbx_seq_one_letter_code
_entity_poly.pdbx_strand_id
1 'polypeptide(L)'
;MDESRLDEDLKTLSKGPRPDLPGDFNDAVWSKIRRHENAVPERRENWFRALLSAFPTPQWAIVGLALAILAGWSIERMTRNSGSIGRESRFPGTVTGEVIDIACYFEKGSCGPKHADCAAMCIASGLPVGIKTKDGTVYLLIGKEIPANASSGPQHETLNAQLAPYAAKIVTVSGLVVVKEGLSVIEDAEVQGKVALGQQDPDRTVDSITYFAHFL
;
A
#
# COMPACT_ATOMS: atom_id res chain seq x y z
N MET A 1 10.86 8.83 27.98
CA MET A 1 9.97 9.97 28.32
C MET A 1 8.74 9.38 28.96
N ASP A 2 8.34 9.88 30.13
CA ASP A 2 7.26 9.33 30.92
C ASP A 2 5.92 9.94 30.48
N GLU A 3 5.11 9.13 29.83
CA GLU A 3 3.84 9.51 29.22
C GLU A 3 2.82 10.00 30.27
N SER A 4 2.93 9.51 31.50
CA SER A 4 2.04 9.89 32.60
C SER A 4 2.26 11.35 33.05
N ARG A 5 3.52 11.81 33.02
CA ARG A 5 3.89 13.20 33.37
C ARG A 5 3.41 14.19 32.33
N LEU A 6 3.49 13.83 31.04
CA LEU A 6 2.99 14.69 29.95
C LEU A 6 1.48 14.90 30.04
N ASP A 7 0.75 13.85 30.41
CA ASP A 7 -0.70 13.90 30.51
C ASP A 7 -1.16 14.74 31.71
N GLU A 8 -0.38 14.74 32.78
CA GLU A 8 -0.60 15.58 33.97
C GLU A 8 -0.25 17.05 33.70
N ASP A 9 0.85 17.31 32.99
CA ASP A 9 1.27 18.65 32.54
C ASP A 9 0.25 19.26 31.56
N LEU A 10 -0.30 18.47 30.62
CA LEU A 10 -1.35 18.93 29.71
C LEU A 10 -2.66 19.24 30.44
N LYS A 11 -3.03 18.42 31.43
CA LYS A 11 -4.21 18.66 32.28
C LYS A 11 -4.05 19.90 33.14
N THR A 12 -2.83 20.22 33.59
CA THR A 12 -2.57 21.45 34.35
C THR A 12 -2.58 22.68 33.45
N LEU A 13 -1.98 22.62 32.25
CA LEU A 13 -2.02 23.73 31.28
C LEU A 13 -3.44 24.03 30.80
N SER A 14 -4.26 23.00 30.58
CA SER A 14 -5.67 23.14 30.19
C SER A 14 -6.52 23.85 31.25
N LYS A 15 -6.18 23.66 32.54
CA LYS A 15 -6.87 24.28 33.68
C LYS A 15 -6.38 25.70 33.99
N GLY A 16 -5.36 26.19 33.30
CA GLY A 16 -4.83 27.54 33.47
C GLY A 16 -5.85 28.62 33.06
N PRO A 17 -5.82 29.81 33.67
CA PRO A 17 -6.66 30.92 33.26
C PRO A 17 -6.44 31.24 31.79
N ARG A 18 -7.50 31.23 30.97
CA ARG A 18 -7.40 31.74 29.60
C ARG A 18 -7.15 33.24 29.69
N PRO A 19 -6.10 33.78 29.05
CA PRO A 19 -5.88 35.22 29.03
C PRO A 19 -7.11 35.88 28.39
N ASP A 20 -7.65 36.90 29.06
CA ASP A 20 -8.75 37.69 28.53
C ASP A 20 -8.21 38.52 27.36
N LEU A 21 -8.48 38.07 26.14
CA LEU A 21 -8.04 38.74 24.94
C LEU A 21 -9.03 39.86 24.60
N PRO A 22 -8.55 41.07 24.26
CA PRO A 22 -9.41 42.12 23.75
C PRO A 22 -10.30 41.62 22.61
N GLY A 23 -11.56 42.07 22.54
CA GLY A 23 -12.51 41.64 21.50
C GLY A 23 -12.06 41.94 20.07
N ASP A 24 -11.11 42.87 19.90
CA ASP A 24 -10.48 43.25 18.63
C ASP A 24 -9.11 42.59 18.40
N PHE A 25 -8.68 41.68 19.27
CA PHE A 25 -7.34 41.06 19.19
C PHE A 25 -7.08 40.44 17.82
N ASN A 26 -8.06 39.71 17.27
CA ASN A 26 -7.95 39.09 15.96
C ASN A 26 -7.76 40.15 14.86
N ASP A 27 -8.57 41.20 14.88
CA ASP A 27 -8.49 42.29 13.90
C ASP A 27 -7.18 43.07 14.02
N ALA A 28 -6.70 43.30 15.24
CA ALA A 28 -5.43 43.96 15.52
C ALA A 28 -4.24 43.14 14.97
N VAL A 29 -4.22 41.83 15.19
CA VAL A 29 -3.19 40.91 14.65
C VAL A 29 -3.24 40.89 13.11
N TRP A 30 -4.42 40.68 12.53
CA TRP A 30 -4.57 40.62 11.06
C TRP A 30 -4.34 41.97 10.37
N SER A 31 -4.58 43.09 11.04
CA SER A 31 -4.22 44.43 10.52
C SER A 31 -2.71 44.62 10.44
N LYS A 32 -1.95 44.00 11.35
CA LYS A 32 -0.49 44.10 11.40
C LYS A 32 0.16 43.20 10.36
N ILE A 33 -0.38 41.98 10.18
CA ILE A 33 0.05 41.05 9.13
C ILE A 33 -0.20 41.64 7.74
N ARG A 34 -1.41 42.16 7.47
CA ARG A 34 -1.73 42.83 6.18
C ARG A 34 -0.84 44.04 5.90
N ARG A 35 -0.45 44.79 6.93
CA ARG A 35 0.50 45.90 6.79
C ARG A 35 1.91 45.43 6.38
N HIS A 36 2.33 44.25 6.81
CA HIS A 36 3.60 43.65 6.38
C HIS A 36 3.53 43.04 4.98
N GLU A 37 2.40 42.47 4.58
CA GLU A 37 2.19 41.95 3.21
C GLU A 37 2.19 43.08 2.16
N ASN A 38 1.52 44.19 2.44
CA ASN A 38 1.40 45.30 1.48
C ASN A 38 2.65 46.20 1.40
N ALA A 39 3.62 46.05 2.31
CA ALA A 39 4.85 46.85 2.33
C ALA A 39 6.03 46.21 1.57
N VAL A 40 5.86 45.03 0.97
CA VAL A 40 6.95 44.23 0.39
C VAL A 40 6.99 44.09 -1.17
N PRO A 41 6.10 44.66 -2.02
CA PRO A 41 6.28 44.48 -3.47
C PRO A 41 7.38 45.37 -4.09
N GLU A 42 7.38 46.69 -3.82
CA GLU A 42 8.12 47.61 -4.72
C GLU A 42 9.65 47.65 -4.53
N ARG A 43 10.16 47.41 -3.31
CA ARG A 43 11.61 47.51 -3.06
C ARG A 43 12.38 46.28 -3.54
N ARG A 44 11.73 45.12 -3.63
CA ARG A 44 12.40 43.83 -3.84
C ARG A 44 12.65 43.50 -5.31
N GLU A 45 11.83 44.05 -6.21
CA GLU A 45 11.94 43.81 -7.66
C GLU A 45 12.98 44.71 -8.34
N ASN A 46 13.19 45.92 -7.83
CA ASN A 46 14.08 46.91 -8.46
C ASN A 46 15.58 46.54 -8.32
N TRP A 47 16.02 45.97 -7.20
CA TRP A 47 17.42 45.57 -7.04
C TRP A 47 17.75 44.26 -7.78
N PHE A 48 16.80 43.32 -7.88
CA PHE A 48 16.98 42.09 -8.65
C PHE A 48 17.12 42.38 -10.14
N ARG A 49 16.33 43.31 -10.67
CA ARG A 49 16.46 43.76 -12.07
C ARG A 49 17.80 44.46 -12.33
N ALA A 50 18.26 45.31 -11.40
CA ALA A 50 19.57 45.96 -11.50
C ALA A 50 20.73 44.94 -11.43
N LEU A 51 20.60 43.90 -10.60
CA LEU A 51 21.57 42.80 -10.50
C LEU A 51 21.60 41.95 -11.77
N LEU A 52 20.44 41.67 -12.36
CA LEU A 52 20.32 40.87 -13.58
C LEU A 52 20.76 41.64 -14.84
N SER A 53 20.63 42.96 -14.88
CA SER A 53 21.14 43.79 -15.97
C SER A 53 22.65 43.98 -15.99
N ALA A 54 23.35 43.61 -14.91
CA ALA A 54 24.81 43.71 -14.80
C ALA A 54 25.56 42.53 -15.46
N PHE A 55 24.85 41.47 -15.86
CA PHE A 55 25.43 40.31 -16.52
C PHE A 55 24.95 40.26 -17.98
N PRO A 56 25.84 40.30 -18.99
CA PRO A 56 25.44 40.19 -20.39
C PRO A 56 24.78 38.83 -20.59
N THR A 57 23.46 38.80 -20.80
CA THR A 57 22.70 37.55 -20.92
C THR A 57 23.17 36.80 -22.16
N PRO A 58 23.93 35.71 -22.00
CA PRO A 58 24.31 34.93 -23.15
C PRO A 58 23.06 34.18 -23.60
N GLN A 59 22.66 34.33 -24.86
CA GLN A 59 21.46 33.67 -25.40
C GLN A 59 21.47 32.15 -25.17
N TRP A 60 22.64 31.55 -24.96
CA TRP A 60 22.82 30.14 -24.61
C TRP A 60 22.35 29.77 -23.19
N ALA A 61 22.32 30.69 -22.23
CA ALA A 61 21.86 30.42 -20.86
C ALA A 61 20.33 30.22 -20.79
N ILE A 62 19.58 30.92 -21.64
CA ILE A 62 18.11 30.77 -21.74
C ILE A 62 17.77 29.41 -22.37
N VAL A 63 18.49 29.01 -23.43
CA VAL A 63 18.31 27.70 -24.06
C VAL A 63 18.68 26.56 -23.10
N GLY A 64 19.79 26.70 -22.37
CA GLY A 64 20.19 25.72 -21.36
C GLY A 64 19.17 25.55 -20.23
N LEU A 65 18.62 26.66 -19.72
CA LEU A 65 17.58 26.61 -18.67
C LEU A 65 16.27 26.01 -19.18
N ALA A 66 15.85 26.36 -20.41
CA ALA A 66 14.64 25.80 -21.03
C ALA A 66 14.75 24.27 -21.23
N LEU A 67 15.91 23.78 -21.66
CA LEU A 67 16.17 22.35 -21.80
C LEU A 67 16.21 21.64 -20.43
N ALA A 68 16.78 22.26 -19.40
CA ALA A 68 16.80 21.70 -18.05
C ALA A 68 15.41 21.62 -17.42
N ILE A 69 14.51 22.59 -17.69
CA ILE A 69 13.12 22.54 -17.23
C ILE A 69 12.35 21.43 -17.97
N LEU A 70 12.53 21.28 -19.28
CA LEU A 70 11.90 20.19 -20.04
C LEU A 70 12.40 18.80 -19.60
N ALA A 71 13.69 18.65 -19.31
CA ALA A 71 14.23 17.41 -18.77
C ALA A 71 13.81 17.18 -17.30
N GLY A 72 13.75 18.24 -16.48
CA GLY A 72 13.37 18.17 -15.07
C GLY A 72 11.90 17.79 -14.84
N TRP A 73 10.98 18.23 -15.71
CA TRP A 73 9.57 17.83 -15.68
C TRP A 73 9.36 16.33 -15.94
N SER A 74 10.32 15.67 -16.61
CA SER A 74 10.26 14.24 -16.87
C SER A 74 10.76 13.40 -15.68
N ILE A 75 11.72 13.93 -14.90
CA ILE A 75 12.29 13.21 -13.75
C ILE A 75 11.31 13.21 -12.56
N GLU A 76 10.53 14.28 -12.35
CA GLU A 76 9.55 14.33 -11.25
C GLU A 76 8.32 13.42 -11.49
N ARG A 77 7.98 13.14 -12.75
CA ARG A 77 6.90 12.18 -13.06
C ARG A 77 7.33 10.72 -12.85
N MET A 78 8.62 10.44 -12.77
CA MET A 78 9.13 9.09 -12.48
C MET A 78 9.30 8.80 -10.98
N THR A 79 9.38 9.81 -10.12
CA THR A 79 9.59 9.64 -8.66
C THR A 79 8.43 10.09 -7.78
N ARG A 80 7.30 10.56 -8.33
CA ARG A 80 6.03 10.45 -7.61
C ARG A 80 5.69 8.98 -7.49
N ASN A 81 6.18 8.40 -6.39
CA ASN A 81 5.55 7.32 -5.68
C ASN A 81 4.06 7.62 -5.71
N SER A 82 3.37 6.90 -6.59
CA SER A 82 1.93 7.02 -6.73
C SER A 82 1.39 6.38 -5.47
N GLY A 83 1.34 7.16 -4.38
CA GLY A 83 0.49 6.88 -3.25
C GLY A 83 -0.87 6.59 -3.86
N SER A 84 -1.24 5.32 -3.81
CA SER A 84 -2.43 4.77 -4.41
C SER A 84 -3.63 5.48 -3.81
N ILE A 85 -4.12 6.52 -4.49
CA ILE A 85 -5.51 6.94 -4.33
C ILE A 85 -6.33 5.69 -4.67
N GLY A 86 -7.02 5.15 -3.67
CA GLY A 86 -7.59 3.82 -3.60
C GLY A 86 -8.21 3.33 -4.92
N ARG A 87 -7.44 2.56 -5.69
CA ARG A 87 -7.93 1.81 -6.83
C ARG A 87 -8.05 0.37 -6.37
N GLU A 88 -9.26 0.01 -5.96
CA GLU A 88 -9.61 -1.40 -5.74
C GLU A 88 -9.74 -2.09 -7.09
N SER A 89 -9.09 -3.24 -7.25
CA SER A 89 -9.30 -4.11 -8.41
C SER A 89 -9.78 -5.47 -7.93
N ARG A 90 -10.87 -5.96 -8.53
CA ARG A 90 -11.41 -7.30 -8.32
C ARG A 90 -11.47 -8.02 -9.66
N PHE A 91 -10.89 -9.21 -9.74
CA PHE A 91 -10.96 -10.05 -10.94
C PHE A 91 -10.81 -11.54 -10.58
N PRO A 92 -11.52 -12.44 -11.29
CA PRO A 92 -11.30 -13.87 -11.10
C PRO A 92 -9.88 -14.23 -11.50
N GLY A 93 -9.21 -15.06 -10.70
CA GLY A 93 -7.82 -15.40 -10.95
C GLY A 93 -7.39 -16.69 -10.28
N THR A 94 -6.24 -17.18 -10.74
CA THR A 94 -5.58 -18.37 -10.20
C THR A 94 -4.15 -18.01 -9.86
N VAL A 95 -3.77 -18.22 -8.61
CA VAL A 95 -2.45 -17.87 -8.07
C VAL A 95 -1.75 -19.15 -7.64
N THR A 96 -0.48 -19.31 -8.04
CA THR A 96 0.36 -20.42 -7.62
C THR A 96 1.48 -19.92 -6.73
N GLY A 97 1.66 -20.56 -5.59
CA GLY A 97 2.71 -20.20 -4.66
C GLY A 97 2.77 -21.10 -3.44
N GLU A 98 3.64 -20.74 -2.53
CA GLU A 98 3.87 -21.44 -1.28
C GLU A 98 2.78 -21.11 -0.26
N VAL A 99 2.18 -22.13 0.36
CA VAL A 99 1.28 -21.93 1.51
C VAL A 99 2.11 -21.49 2.72
N ILE A 100 1.82 -20.31 3.23
CA ILE A 100 2.52 -19.72 4.38
C ILE A 100 1.53 -19.40 5.50
N ASP A 101 2.03 -19.44 6.73
CA ASP A 101 1.42 -18.72 7.85
C ASP A 101 1.86 -17.25 7.77
N ILE A 102 0.91 -16.33 7.65
CA ILE A 102 1.20 -14.91 7.42
C ILE A 102 1.92 -14.30 8.64
N ALA A 103 1.49 -14.66 9.85
CA ALA A 103 2.12 -14.14 11.07
C ALA A 103 3.60 -14.56 11.16
N CYS A 104 3.90 -15.85 11.00
CA CYS A 104 5.27 -16.36 11.01
C CYS A 104 6.12 -15.76 9.89
N TYR A 105 5.54 -15.56 8.71
CA TYR A 105 6.26 -14.95 7.59
C TYR A 105 6.64 -13.49 7.88
N PHE A 106 5.73 -12.67 8.40
CA PHE A 106 6.00 -11.26 8.65
C PHE A 106 6.82 -11.01 9.92
N GLU A 107 6.65 -11.80 10.98
CA GLU A 107 7.41 -11.63 12.22
C GLU A 107 8.85 -12.15 12.12
N LYS A 108 9.04 -13.29 11.45
CA LYS A 108 10.30 -14.05 11.48
C LYS A 108 10.92 -14.28 10.11
N GLY A 109 10.23 -13.95 9.03
CA GLY A 109 10.65 -14.31 7.67
C GLY A 109 10.52 -15.81 7.38
N SER A 110 9.74 -16.54 8.18
CA SER A 110 9.63 -18.00 8.07
C SER A 110 8.88 -18.41 6.81
N CYS A 111 9.60 -19.04 5.87
CA CYS A 111 9.03 -19.75 4.72
C CYS A 111 9.95 -20.91 4.30
N GLY A 112 9.49 -21.70 3.35
CA GLY A 112 10.16 -22.83 2.74
C GLY A 112 10.10 -24.11 3.58
N PRO A 113 10.64 -25.23 3.06
CA PRO A 113 10.51 -26.55 3.66
C PRO A 113 11.01 -26.65 5.11
N LYS A 114 12.00 -25.82 5.49
CA LYS A 114 12.54 -25.78 6.87
C LYS A 114 11.52 -25.28 7.90
N HIS A 115 10.50 -24.56 7.48
CA HIS A 115 9.47 -23.99 8.35
C HIS A 115 8.09 -24.63 8.14
N ALA A 116 8.03 -25.77 7.44
CA ALA A 116 6.78 -26.47 7.14
C ALA A 116 5.99 -26.81 8.42
N ASP A 117 6.63 -27.41 9.42
CA ASP A 117 5.97 -27.80 10.67
C ASP A 117 5.53 -26.60 11.50
N CYS A 118 6.35 -25.54 11.53
CA CYS A 118 6.02 -24.29 12.21
C CYS A 118 4.77 -23.65 11.58
N ALA A 119 4.77 -23.52 10.24
CA ALA A 119 3.63 -22.97 9.51
C ALA A 119 2.39 -23.87 9.66
N ALA A 120 2.52 -25.19 9.59
CA ALA A 120 1.41 -26.13 9.76
C ALA A 120 0.76 -25.98 11.14
N MET A 121 1.56 -25.89 12.20
CA MET A 121 1.08 -25.70 13.57
C MET A 121 0.34 -24.36 13.72
N CYS A 122 0.92 -23.26 13.22
CA CYS A 122 0.33 -21.93 13.31
C CYS A 122 -0.99 -21.82 12.52
N ILE A 123 -1.00 -22.33 11.29
CA ILE A 123 -2.22 -22.43 10.48
C ILE A 123 -3.25 -23.28 11.22
N ALA A 124 -2.91 -24.48 11.70
CA ALA A 124 -3.85 -25.32 12.43
C ALA A 124 -4.42 -24.67 13.71
N SER A 125 -3.68 -23.73 14.30
CA SER A 125 -4.11 -22.96 15.49
C SER A 125 -5.03 -21.77 15.15
N GLY A 126 -5.35 -21.55 13.87
CA GLY A 126 -6.27 -20.51 13.42
C GLY A 126 -5.59 -19.21 12.96
N LEU A 127 -4.26 -19.18 12.84
CA LEU A 127 -3.57 -17.98 12.33
C LEU A 127 -3.80 -17.79 10.82
N PRO A 128 -3.73 -16.54 10.31
CA PRO A 128 -4.06 -16.27 8.91
C PRO A 128 -3.14 -17.00 7.93
N VAL A 129 -3.75 -17.73 7.00
CA VAL A 129 -3.05 -18.47 5.95
C VAL A 129 -3.00 -17.67 4.66
N GLY A 130 -1.88 -17.75 3.96
CA GLY A 130 -1.63 -17.03 2.72
C GLY A 130 -0.90 -17.85 1.66
N ILE A 131 -0.78 -17.26 0.47
CA ILE A 131 0.06 -17.75 -0.62
C ILE A 131 1.17 -16.75 -0.88
N LYS A 132 2.42 -17.22 -0.84
CA LYS A 132 3.59 -16.46 -1.29
C LYS A 132 4.00 -16.94 -2.67
N THR A 133 3.87 -16.09 -3.67
CA THR A 133 4.27 -16.39 -5.04
C THR A 133 5.79 -16.34 -5.20
N LYS A 134 6.30 -16.82 -6.33
CA LYS A 134 7.74 -16.87 -6.64
C LYS A 134 8.38 -15.47 -6.71
N ASP A 135 7.62 -14.49 -7.19
CA ASP A 135 7.98 -13.07 -7.25
C ASP A 135 7.91 -12.35 -5.89
N GLY A 136 7.47 -13.05 -4.83
CA GLY A 136 7.44 -12.52 -3.47
C GLY A 136 6.14 -11.82 -3.09
N THR A 137 5.16 -11.76 -3.99
CA THR A 137 3.82 -11.25 -3.68
C THR A 137 3.14 -12.20 -2.68
N VAL A 138 2.51 -11.62 -1.65
CA VAL A 138 1.77 -12.37 -0.63
C VAL A 138 0.28 -12.08 -0.77
N TYR A 139 -0.51 -13.15 -0.84
CA TYR A 139 -1.96 -13.10 -0.87
C TYR A 139 -2.52 -13.66 0.44
N LEU A 140 -3.38 -12.90 1.11
CA LEU A 140 -4.22 -13.43 2.19
C LEU A 140 -5.36 -14.26 1.58
N LEU A 141 -5.63 -15.43 2.15
CA LEU A 141 -6.74 -16.28 1.70
C LEU A 141 -7.95 -16.08 2.59
N ILE A 142 -9.11 -15.83 1.97
CA ILE A 142 -10.41 -15.79 2.62
C ILE A 142 -11.27 -16.91 2.01
N GLY A 143 -11.83 -17.76 2.87
CA GLY A 143 -12.72 -18.84 2.43
C GLY A 143 -14.08 -18.33 1.98
N LYS A 144 -14.94 -19.26 1.57
CA LYS A 144 -16.26 -18.96 1.02
C LYS A 144 -17.11 -18.19 2.04
N GLU A 145 -17.90 -17.24 1.55
CA GLU A 145 -18.87 -16.56 2.39
C GLU A 145 -19.99 -17.52 2.82
N ILE A 146 -20.20 -17.61 4.13
CA ILE A 146 -21.30 -18.29 4.79
C ILE A 146 -22.39 -17.24 5.03
N PRO A 147 -23.61 -17.44 4.50
CA PRO A 147 -24.71 -16.50 4.70
C PRO A 147 -25.10 -16.40 6.18
N ALA A 148 -25.64 -15.25 6.56
CA ALA A 148 -26.15 -15.03 7.90
C ALA A 148 -27.19 -16.08 8.31
N ASN A 149 -27.21 -16.43 9.60
CA ASN A 149 -28.25 -17.25 10.20
C ASN A 149 -28.92 -16.52 11.37
N ALA A 150 -29.92 -17.15 11.99
CA ALA A 150 -30.68 -16.55 13.09
C ALA A 150 -29.82 -16.16 14.31
N SER A 151 -28.60 -16.66 14.43
CA SER A 151 -27.71 -16.48 15.57
C SER A 151 -26.39 -15.76 15.23
N SER A 152 -26.13 -15.45 13.95
CA SER A 152 -24.87 -14.85 13.52
C SER A 152 -24.98 -14.16 12.16
N GLY A 153 -24.22 -13.08 11.96
CA GLY A 153 -24.11 -12.38 10.67
C GLY A 153 -23.35 -13.20 9.61
N PRO A 154 -23.18 -12.64 8.40
CA PRO A 154 -22.35 -13.26 7.36
C PRO A 154 -20.93 -13.48 7.88
N GLN A 155 -20.33 -14.61 7.52
CA GLN A 155 -19.00 -15.03 7.96
C GLN A 155 -18.25 -15.63 6.79
N HIS A 156 -16.94 -15.87 6.94
CA HIS A 156 -16.16 -16.61 5.95
C HIS A 156 -15.70 -17.94 6.54
N GLU A 157 -15.71 -18.99 5.72
CA GLU A 157 -15.13 -20.27 6.08
C GLU A 157 -13.63 -20.13 6.39
N THR A 158 -13.18 -20.83 7.42
CA THR A 158 -11.74 -20.97 7.70
C THR A 158 -11.14 -22.01 6.76
N LEU A 159 -10.01 -21.67 6.15
CA LEU A 159 -9.23 -22.58 5.31
C LEU A 159 -8.14 -23.31 6.10
N ASN A 160 -8.00 -23.03 7.39
CA ASN A 160 -6.88 -23.47 8.22
C ASN A 160 -6.74 -24.99 8.28
N ALA A 161 -7.82 -25.71 8.58
CA ALA A 161 -7.80 -27.18 8.63
C ALA A 161 -7.48 -27.80 7.26
N GLN A 162 -7.94 -27.15 6.17
CA GLN A 162 -7.68 -27.61 4.81
C GLN A 162 -6.24 -27.35 4.37
N LEU A 163 -5.64 -26.23 4.79
CA LEU A 163 -4.35 -25.74 4.31
C LEU A 163 -3.16 -26.06 5.22
N ALA A 164 -3.36 -26.37 6.51
CA ALA A 164 -2.28 -26.77 7.40
C ALA A 164 -1.44 -27.94 6.86
N PRO A 165 -2.02 -29.01 6.25
CA PRO A 165 -1.23 -30.08 5.63
C PRO A 165 -0.42 -29.66 4.40
N TYR A 166 -0.70 -28.47 3.86
CA TYR A 166 -0.02 -27.89 2.70
C TYR A 166 1.02 -26.84 3.07
N ALA A 167 1.24 -26.58 4.36
CA ALA A 167 2.25 -25.63 4.82
C ALA A 167 3.62 -25.85 4.15
N ALA A 168 4.22 -24.75 3.67
CA ALA A 168 5.46 -24.70 2.89
C ALA A 168 5.46 -25.50 1.58
N LYS A 169 4.31 -25.98 1.11
CA LYS A 169 4.16 -26.63 -0.20
C LYS A 169 3.65 -25.63 -1.23
N ILE A 170 4.01 -25.87 -2.49
CA ILE A 170 3.47 -25.11 -3.62
C ILE A 170 2.10 -25.65 -3.99
N VAL A 171 1.10 -24.78 -3.98
CA VAL A 171 -0.28 -25.09 -4.38
C VAL A 171 -0.77 -24.03 -5.35
N THR A 172 -1.82 -24.39 -6.09
CA THR A 172 -2.56 -23.47 -6.93
C THR A 172 -3.91 -23.19 -6.30
N VAL A 173 -4.22 -21.92 -6.08
CA VAL A 173 -5.47 -21.44 -5.49
C VAL A 173 -6.19 -20.58 -6.50
N SER A 174 -7.47 -20.86 -6.72
CA SER A 174 -8.36 -19.98 -7.49
C SER A 174 -9.30 -19.22 -6.58
N GLY A 175 -9.75 -18.06 -7.03
CA GLY A 175 -10.77 -17.28 -6.36
C GLY A 175 -10.90 -15.90 -6.99
N LEU A 176 -11.52 -14.98 -6.25
CA LEU A 176 -11.58 -13.58 -6.63
C LEU A 176 -10.37 -12.85 -6.08
N VAL A 177 -9.45 -12.44 -6.95
CA VAL A 177 -8.28 -11.65 -6.55
C VAL A 177 -8.73 -10.22 -6.32
N VAL A 178 -8.52 -9.75 -5.09
CA VAL A 178 -8.81 -8.38 -4.66
C VAL A 178 -7.51 -7.69 -4.29
N VAL A 179 -7.21 -6.59 -4.95
CA VAL A 179 -6.11 -5.71 -4.56
C VAL A 179 -6.72 -4.40 -4.09
N LYS A 180 -6.51 -4.07 -2.81
CA LYS A 180 -7.03 -2.86 -2.18
C LYS A 180 -5.93 -2.22 -1.34
N GLU A 181 -5.60 -0.97 -1.65
CA GLU A 181 -4.59 -0.19 -0.89
C GLU A 181 -3.23 -0.89 -0.77
N GLY A 182 -2.86 -1.69 -1.78
CA GLY A 182 -1.62 -2.46 -1.79
C GLY A 182 -1.68 -3.81 -1.08
N LEU A 183 -2.80 -4.15 -0.44
CA LEU A 183 -3.04 -5.49 0.10
C LEU A 183 -3.67 -6.38 -0.98
N SER A 184 -3.10 -7.57 -1.16
CA SER A 184 -3.62 -8.60 -2.07
C SER A 184 -4.32 -9.69 -1.27
N VAL A 185 -5.56 -9.99 -1.67
CA VAL A 185 -6.44 -10.99 -1.04
C VAL A 185 -7.02 -11.89 -2.14
N ILE A 186 -7.24 -13.17 -1.83
CA ILE A 186 -8.04 -14.07 -2.66
C ILE A 186 -9.28 -14.44 -1.85
N GLU A 187 -10.42 -13.93 -2.26
CA GLU A 187 -11.74 -14.28 -1.73
C GLU A 187 -12.25 -15.56 -2.40
N ASP A 188 -13.16 -16.27 -1.72
CA ASP A 188 -13.68 -17.58 -2.14
C ASP A 188 -12.57 -18.55 -2.55
N ALA A 189 -11.46 -18.52 -1.82
CA ALA A 189 -10.25 -19.24 -2.18
C ALA A 189 -10.47 -20.76 -2.15
N GLU A 190 -10.19 -21.40 -3.27
CA GLU A 190 -10.32 -22.84 -3.47
C GLU A 190 -9.00 -23.43 -3.98
N VAL A 191 -8.53 -24.48 -3.32
CA VAL A 191 -7.27 -25.16 -3.66
C VAL A 191 -7.52 -26.13 -4.81
N GLN A 192 -6.99 -25.85 -6.00
CA GLN A 192 -7.23 -26.65 -7.20
C GLN A 192 -6.37 -27.93 -7.29
N GLY A 193 -5.32 -28.05 -6.47
CA GLY A 193 -4.46 -29.24 -6.45
C GLY A 193 -2.98 -28.93 -6.28
N LYS A 194 -2.19 -29.99 -6.06
CA LYS A 194 -0.75 -29.94 -5.79
C LYS A 194 0.03 -29.71 -7.08
N VAL A 195 1.02 -28.80 -7.04
CA VAL A 195 2.16 -28.89 -7.95
C VAL A 195 3.28 -29.56 -7.17
N ALA A 196 3.60 -30.81 -7.51
CA ALA A 196 4.78 -31.47 -6.96
C ALA A 196 6.02 -30.67 -7.42
N LEU A 197 6.82 -30.18 -6.46
CA LEU A 197 8.18 -29.72 -6.73
C LEU A 197 8.96 -30.92 -7.28
N GLY A 198 9.04 -31.06 -8.61
CA GLY A 198 9.74 -32.17 -9.25
C GLY A 198 9.39 -32.50 -10.70
N GLN A 199 8.30 -31.99 -11.29
CA GLN A 199 7.99 -32.26 -12.69
C GLN A 199 7.91 -30.95 -13.50
N GLN A 200 9.07 -30.43 -13.88
CA GLN A 200 9.15 -29.72 -15.15
C GLN A 200 9.29 -30.81 -16.21
N ASP A 201 8.17 -31.14 -16.87
CA ASP A 201 8.21 -31.87 -18.13
C ASP A 201 8.48 -30.84 -19.24
N PRO A 202 9.66 -30.85 -19.88
CA PRO A 202 9.98 -29.88 -20.93
C PRO A 202 9.19 -30.09 -22.24
N ASP A 203 8.33 -31.12 -22.34
CA ASP A 203 7.71 -31.51 -23.61
C ASP A 203 6.21 -31.20 -23.74
N ARG A 204 5.60 -30.43 -22.83
CA ARG A 204 4.24 -29.89 -23.08
C ARG A 204 4.31 -28.59 -23.87
N THR A 205 4.42 -28.73 -25.19
CA THR A 205 3.94 -27.71 -26.12
C THR A 205 2.45 -27.47 -25.88
N VAL A 206 2.09 -26.21 -25.68
CA VAL A 206 0.72 -25.71 -25.56
C VAL A 206 -0.03 -25.94 -26.88
N ASP A 207 -0.95 -26.90 -26.90
CA ASP A 207 -2.00 -26.96 -27.91
C ASP A 207 -3.06 -25.89 -27.58
N SER A 208 -2.78 -24.67 -28.02
CA SER A 208 -3.84 -23.71 -28.30
C SER A 208 -4.59 -24.19 -29.55
N ILE A 209 -5.83 -24.67 -29.38
CA ILE A 209 -6.98 -24.52 -30.29
C ILE A 209 -8.08 -25.49 -29.80
N THR A 210 -9.31 -24.99 -29.73
CA THR A 210 -10.61 -25.70 -29.57
C THR A 210 -11.30 -25.52 -28.22
N TYR A 211 -11.83 -24.32 -27.97
CA TYR A 211 -13.07 -24.15 -27.19
C TYR A 211 -13.85 -22.96 -27.76
N PHE A 212 -14.46 -23.16 -28.92
CA PHE A 212 -15.50 -22.29 -29.47
C PHE A 212 -16.45 -23.14 -30.32
N ALA A 213 -17.30 -23.91 -29.66
CA ALA A 213 -18.57 -24.42 -30.19
C ALA A 213 -19.29 -25.14 -29.06
N HIS A 214 -20.24 -24.45 -28.40
CA HIS A 214 -21.50 -24.99 -27.90
C HIS A 214 -22.17 -23.94 -27.00
N PHE A 215 -22.70 -22.90 -27.63
CA PHE A 215 -23.87 -22.17 -27.15
C PHE A 215 -24.69 -21.85 -28.40
N LEU A 216 -25.61 -22.76 -28.71
CA LEU A 216 -26.91 -22.45 -29.29
C LEU A 216 -27.89 -22.31 -28.13
#